data_AF-A0A938VM13-F1
#
_entry.id   AF-A0A938VM13-F1
#
_cell.length_a   1.000
_cell.length_b   1.000
_cell.length_c   1.000
_cell.angle_alpha   90.00
_cell.angle_beta   90.00
_cell.angle_gamma   90.00
#
_symmetry.space_group_name_H-M   'P 1'
#
loop_
_entity.id
_entity.type
_entity.pdbx_description
1 polymer ?
#
loop_
_entity_poly.entity_id
_entity_poly.type
_entity_poly.pdbx_seq_one_letter_code
_entity_poly.pdbx_strand_id
1 'polypeptide(L)'
;MLAAARALRALGDVVVVTHGRADRREAEERFGWDLEDIGFVQRPERAADGASLLVAGTELFVNATHYSHLAAPCTASIKFEYFPVSKPEAADRLLWTLGTMIAARIAGVADGAGWYGPERIGRGWFRQSDGNGALVVHTARPIRIWLSDMRPSAGAEGSVYRVVDERSNVLAGGVCGVRGQFTPTAWFRAPRRGAHVYVQSVAQAGSAGPESRLLGLSLGGIEVAGLTAHRMWEAISRRLLPAVGSALARRQVADYARVYRSYAAVSPNSAYTAYWLKRWWGIDGHVIEPPVVAPQGGGEPRGPTILTIGRFFRGGHSKKHDVMVGAFRRMCDAGLRGWRFVLAGGVGERAEDRAYLAAIQRLAQGYPIDVHPDADDTVVQRLRGQSSVYWHAAGFAEDAGRHPERFEHFGMAVAEAMAGGVPPVVYDGGGPRAYVRHRENGLRWRTADQLVELTLQLVRDAELRRRLGTRAADDVRSWSLERYEARVLALAKHVLSETRARPTPATPA
;
A
#
# COMPACT_ATOMS: atom_id res chain seq x y z
N MET A 1 3.97 11.52 -5.08
CA MET A 1 5.08 11.14 -5.97
C MET A 1 5.27 12.15 -7.11
N LEU A 2 4.32 12.29 -8.05
CA LEU A 2 4.50 13.20 -9.21
C LEU A 2 4.72 14.67 -8.81
N ALA A 3 3.98 15.19 -7.84
CA ALA A 3 4.23 16.53 -7.30
C ALA A 3 5.65 16.70 -6.71
N ALA A 4 6.22 15.64 -6.13
CA ALA A 4 7.59 15.69 -5.62
C ALA A 4 8.59 15.68 -6.78
N ALA A 5 8.34 14.90 -7.82
CA ALA A 5 9.16 14.91 -9.04
C ALA A 5 9.18 16.31 -9.68
N ARG A 6 8.02 17.00 -9.76
CA ARG A 6 7.92 18.39 -10.20
C ARG A 6 8.75 19.35 -9.35
N ALA A 7 8.72 19.21 -8.02
CA ALA A 7 9.54 20.02 -7.13
C ALA A 7 11.05 19.80 -7.37
N LEU A 8 11.45 18.55 -7.59
CA LEU A 8 12.85 18.15 -7.69
C LEU A 8 13.51 18.51 -9.01
N ARG A 9 12.73 18.84 -10.06
CA ARG A 9 13.27 19.33 -11.35
C ARG A 9 14.11 20.61 -11.17
N ALA A 10 13.87 21.36 -10.11
CA ALA A 10 14.68 22.53 -9.74
C ALA A 10 16.11 22.18 -9.27
N LEU A 11 16.41 20.89 -9.05
CA LEU A 11 17.73 20.41 -8.62
C LEU A 11 18.52 19.71 -9.74
N GLY A 12 17.87 19.34 -10.84
CA GLY A 12 18.48 18.61 -11.95
C GLY A 12 17.49 17.67 -12.64
N ASP A 13 18.01 16.78 -13.48
CA ASP A 13 17.22 15.81 -14.23
C ASP A 13 16.50 14.84 -13.29
N VAL A 14 15.19 14.64 -13.51
CA VAL A 14 14.36 13.77 -12.68
C VAL A 14 13.84 12.60 -13.50
N VAL A 15 14.00 11.39 -12.96
CA VAL A 15 13.43 10.16 -13.52
C VAL A 15 12.48 9.54 -12.51
N VAL A 16 11.22 9.38 -12.89
CA VAL A 16 10.20 8.65 -12.13
C VAL A 16 10.23 7.20 -12.55
N VAL A 17 10.50 6.31 -11.58
CA VAL A 17 10.45 4.86 -11.78
C VAL A 17 9.15 4.30 -11.24
N THR A 18 8.42 3.55 -12.08
CA THR A 18 7.15 2.91 -11.71
C THR A 18 7.16 1.42 -12.02
N HIS A 19 6.46 0.61 -11.21
CA HIS A 19 6.30 -0.82 -11.49
C HIS A 19 5.19 -1.10 -12.50
N GLY A 20 4.11 -0.30 -12.46
CA GLY A 20 3.02 -0.35 -13.42
C GLY A 20 3.22 0.62 -14.59
N ARG A 21 2.30 0.54 -15.57
CA ARG A 21 2.22 1.50 -16.67
C ARG A 21 2.03 2.91 -16.10
N ALA A 22 2.92 3.83 -16.47
CA ALA A 22 2.81 5.24 -16.16
C ALA A 22 2.91 6.01 -17.47
N ASP A 23 1.80 6.62 -17.89
CA ASP A 23 1.73 7.46 -19.06
C ASP A 23 1.81 8.92 -18.63
N ARG A 24 2.82 9.65 -19.13
CA ARG A 24 3.00 11.07 -18.81
C ARG A 24 1.73 11.85 -19.17
N ARG A 25 1.18 11.62 -20.36
CA ARG A 25 0.03 12.36 -20.88
C ARG A 25 -1.21 12.11 -20.01
N GLU A 26 -1.44 10.87 -19.59
CA GLU A 26 -2.55 10.56 -18.67
C GLU A 26 -2.40 11.30 -17.33
N ALA A 27 -1.17 11.39 -16.81
CA ALA A 27 -0.90 12.14 -15.59
C ALA A 27 -1.10 13.67 -15.78
N GLU A 28 -0.62 14.23 -16.89
CA GLU A 28 -0.79 15.65 -17.23
C GLU A 28 -2.28 16.00 -17.41
N GLU A 29 -3.03 15.18 -18.15
CA GLU A 29 -4.48 15.36 -18.36
C GLU A 29 -5.26 15.28 -17.04
N ARG A 30 -4.89 14.34 -16.15
CA ARG A 30 -5.56 14.15 -14.87
C ARG A 30 -5.31 15.28 -13.87
N PHE A 31 -4.06 15.74 -13.76
CA PHE A 31 -3.68 16.70 -12.73
C PHE A 31 -3.62 18.15 -13.23
N GLY A 32 -3.62 18.36 -14.55
CA GLY A 32 -3.38 19.67 -15.16
C GLY A 32 -1.97 20.19 -14.87
N TRP A 33 -1.00 19.28 -14.75
CA TRP A 33 0.37 19.57 -14.35
C TRP A 33 1.32 19.41 -15.53
N ASP A 34 2.28 20.30 -15.67
CA ASP A 34 3.38 20.17 -16.62
C ASP A 34 4.44 19.19 -16.10
N LEU A 35 4.73 18.14 -16.89
CA LEU A 35 5.69 17.07 -16.61
C LEU A 35 6.68 16.87 -17.78
N GLU A 36 6.82 17.82 -18.70
CA GLU A 36 7.55 17.63 -19.98
C GLU A 36 9.00 17.14 -19.78
N ASP A 37 9.72 17.75 -18.83
CA ASP A 37 11.14 17.49 -18.53
C ASP A 37 11.38 16.34 -17.53
N ILE A 38 10.34 15.59 -17.18
CA ILE A 38 10.46 14.47 -16.24
C ILE A 38 10.50 13.16 -17.03
N GLY A 39 11.60 12.42 -16.89
CA GLY A 39 11.73 11.08 -17.46
C GLY A 39 10.83 10.08 -16.75
N PHE A 40 10.20 9.17 -17.51
CA PHE A 40 9.42 8.07 -16.96
C PHE A 40 10.03 6.74 -17.38
N VAL A 41 10.31 5.87 -16.41
CA VAL A 41 10.87 4.54 -16.65
C VAL A 41 10.00 3.50 -15.95
N GLN A 42 9.42 2.60 -16.72
CA GLN A 42 8.72 1.45 -16.17
C GLN A 42 9.73 0.33 -15.87
N ARG A 43 9.78 -0.12 -14.62
CA ARG A 43 10.58 -1.26 -14.16
C ARG A 43 9.71 -2.21 -13.36
N PRO A 44 9.41 -3.41 -13.86
CA PRO A 44 8.66 -4.40 -13.10
C PRO A 44 9.31 -4.65 -11.72
N GLU A 45 8.50 -4.75 -10.67
CA GLU A 45 8.97 -5.01 -9.31
C GLU A 45 9.65 -6.38 -9.25
N ARG A 46 10.86 -6.49 -8.69
CA ARG A 46 11.53 -7.77 -8.41
C ARG A 46 11.57 -8.09 -6.93
N ALA A 47 11.60 -9.40 -6.62
CA ALA A 47 11.65 -9.87 -5.24
C ALA A 47 12.95 -9.48 -4.51
N ALA A 48 14.05 -9.32 -5.26
CA ALA A 48 15.37 -8.99 -4.74
C ALA A 48 15.80 -7.54 -4.97
N ASP A 49 14.88 -6.62 -5.29
CA ASP A 49 15.28 -5.23 -5.55
C ASP A 49 15.83 -4.57 -4.28
N GLY A 50 17.15 -4.52 -4.19
CA GLY A 50 17.88 -3.51 -3.44
C GLY A 50 17.97 -2.24 -4.30
N ALA A 51 17.83 -1.06 -3.69
CA ALA A 51 17.79 0.20 -4.42
C ALA A 51 19.02 0.41 -5.32
N SER A 52 20.14 -0.25 -5.00
CA SER A 52 21.41 -0.21 -5.71
C SER A 52 21.31 -0.49 -7.22
N LEU A 53 20.37 -1.34 -7.68
CA LEU A 53 20.19 -1.60 -9.12
C LEU A 53 19.44 -0.48 -9.85
N LEU A 54 18.72 0.39 -9.13
CA LEU A 54 17.86 1.44 -9.67
C LEU A 54 18.54 2.83 -9.72
N VAL A 55 19.73 2.99 -9.12
CA VAL A 55 20.26 4.31 -8.70
C VAL A 55 21.73 4.56 -9.03
N ALA A 56 22.30 3.77 -9.94
CA ALA A 56 23.66 4.02 -10.41
C ALA A 56 23.74 5.42 -11.05
N GLY A 57 24.60 6.30 -10.51
CA GLY A 57 24.78 7.67 -10.98
C GLY A 57 23.76 8.69 -10.46
N THR A 58 22.88 8.34 -9.51
CA THR A 58 21.88 9.27 -8.97
C THR A 58 22.40 10.02 -7.72
N GLU A 59 22.34 11.35 -7.70
CA GLU A 59 22.72 12.14 -6.53
C GLU A 59 21.69 12.06 -5.38
N LEU A 60 20.39 12.00 -5.71
CA LEU A 60 19.28 11.93 -4.76
C LEU A 60 18.29 10.82 -5.14
N PHE A 61 18.11 9.85 -4.25
CA PHE A 61 17.10 8.81 -4.37
C PHE A 61 15.85 9.14 -3.52
N VAL A 62 14.67 9.14 -4.13
CA VAL A 62 13.40 9.35 -3.43
C VAL A 62 12.52 8.12 -3.53
N ASN A 63 12.28 7.45 -2.40
CA ASN A 63 11.36 6.34 -2.31
C ASN A 63 9.97 6.82 -1.88
N ALA A 64 9.01 6.76 -2.81
CA ALA A 64 7.60 7.10 -2.57
C ALA A 64 6.67 5.88 -2.65
N THR A 65 7.19 4.66 -2.45
CA THR A 65 6.42 3.41 -2.50
C THR A 65 5.85 3.04 -1.13
N HIS A 66 4.59 2.60 -1.10
CA HIS A 66 3.91 2.22 0.13
C HIS A 66 4.27 0.78 0.54
N TYR A 67 4.50 0.55 1.83
CA TYR A 67 4.90 -0.75 2.40
C TYR A 67 6.14 -1.40 1.76
N SER A 68 6.98 -0.63 1.08
CA SER A 68 8.22 -1.14 0.51
C SER A 68 9.31 -1.39 1.55
N HIS A 69 9.95 -2.54 1.42
CA HIS A 69 11.11 -2.99 2.19
C HIS A 69 12.45 -2.57 1.58
N LEU A 70 12.43 -1.66 0.60
CA LEU A 70 13.62 -1.20 -0.10
C LEU A 70 14.51 -0.38 0.83
N ALA A 71 15.70 -0.90 1.17
CA ALA A 71 16.73 -0.14 1.85
C ALA A 71 17.25 0.98 0.94
N ALA A 72 17.63 2.11 1.54
CA ALA A 72 18.23 3.21 0.82
C ALA A 72 19.56 2.79 0.17
N PRO A 73 19.89 3.34 -1.01
CA PRO A 73 21.21 3.18 -1.59
C PRO A 73 22.25 4.02 -0.85
N CYS A 74 23.53 3.88 -1.20
CA CYS A 74 24.64 4.65 -0.62
C CYS A 74 24.68 6.14 -1.07
N THR A 75 23.58 6.69 -1.58
CA THR A 75 23.45 8.08 -2.03
C THR A 75 22.49 8.84 -1.12
N ALA A 76 22.38 10.15 -1.31
CA ALA A 76 21.44 10.97 -0.55
C ALA A 76 20.02 10.42 -0.78
N SER A 77 19.24 10.22 0.29
CA SER A 77 18.01 9.44 0.16
C SER A 77 16.86 9.89 1.07
N ILE A 78 15.67 9.97 0.49
CA ILE A 78 14.42 10.36 1.18
C ILE A 78 13.39 9.25 1.02
N LYS A 79 12.72 8.85 2.10
CA LYS A 79 11.52 8.00 2.03
C LYS A 79 10.28 8.82 2.39
N PHE A 80 9.32 8.92 1.48
CA PHE A 80 7.99 9.42 1.81
C PHE A 80 7.15 8.29 2.41
N GLU A 81 6.66 8.52 3.63
CA GLU A 81 5.92 7.53 4.40
C GLU A 81 4.44 7.91 4.47
N TYR A 82 3.57 7.07 3.90
CA TYR A 82 2.13 7.31 3.95
C TYR A 82 1.48 6.72 5.21
N PHE A 83 1.92 5.53 5.62
CA PHE A 83 1.62 4.92 6.92
C PHE A 83 2.60 3.77 7.19
N PRO A 84 3.22 3.70 8.39
CA PRO A 84 4.17 2.66 8.72
C PRO A 84 3.52 1.28 8.81
N VAL A 85 4.28 0.23 8.49
CA VAL A 85 3.83 -1.13 8.80
C VAL A 85 3.66 -1.30 10.30
N SER A 86 2.54 -1.91 10.68
CA SER A 86 2.22 -2.25 12.06
C SER A 86 3.28 -3.16 12.66
N LYS A 87 3.79 -2.77 13.83
CA LYS A 87 4.77 -3.58 14.56
C LYS A 87 4.12 -4.90 14.98
N PRO A 88 4.70 -6.06 14.63
CA PRO A 88 4.16 -7.34 15.05
C PRO A 88 4.04 -7.44 16.57
N GLU A 89 3.01 -8.13 17.06
CA GLU A 89 2.86 -8.41 18.49
C GLU A 89 4.01 -9.30 19.01
N ALA A 90 4.24 -9.30 20.32
CA ALA A 90 5.29 -10.11 20.92
C ALA A 90 5.07 -11.62 20.70
N ALA A 91 3.81 -12.08 20.76
CA ALA A 91 3.43 -13.45 20.48
C ALA A 91 3.71 -13.85 19.02
N ASP A 92 3.39 -12.97 18.07
CA ASP A 92 3.69 -13.18 16.64
C ASP A 92 5.20 -13.33 16.40
N ARG A 93 6.02 -12.50 17.06
CA ARG A 93 7.49 -12.61 16.97
C ARG A 93 7.99 -13.93 17.55
N LEU A 94 7.47 -14.37 18.70
CA LEU A 94 7.88 -15.62 19.32
C LEU A 94 7.50 -16.83 18.45
N LEU A 95 6.28 -16.86 17.94
CA LEU A 95 5.80 -17.89 17.01
C LEU A 95 6.62 -17.91 15.72
N TRP A 96 7.00 -16.73 15.20
CA TRP A 96 7.89 -16.60 14.06
C TRP A 96 9.28 -17.18 14.34
N THR A 97 9.90 -16.81 15.46
CA THR A 97 11.25 -17.29 15.80
C THR A 97 11.26 -18.80 15.98
N LEU A 98 10.30 -19.35 16.75
CA LEU A 98 10.16 -20.79 16.95
C LEU A 98 9.88 -21.51 15.64
N GLY A 99 8.93 -21.02 14.84
CA GLY A 99 8.60 -21.59 13.53
C GLY A 99 9.80 -21.62 12.58
N THR A 100 10.61 -20.57 12.56
CA THR A 100 11.82 -20.49 11.72
C THR A 100 12.89 -21.47 12.19
N MET A 101 13.14 -21.55 13.50
CA MET A 101 14.11 -22.51 14.06
C MET A 101 13.69 -23.95 13.79
N ILE A 102 12.40 -24.26 13.95
CA ILE A 102 11.84 -25.59 13.69
C ILE A 102 11.93 -25.91 12.19
N ALA A 103 11.54 -24.99 11.30
CA ALA A 103 11.65 -25.16 9.86
C ALA A 103 13.11 -25.39 9.42
N ALA A 104 14.06 -24.58 9.90
CA ALA A 104 15.47 -24.75 9.56
C ALA A 104 16.04 -26.11 10.04
N ARG A 105 15.62 -26.55 11.23
CA ARG A 105 16.12 -27.79 11.86
C ARG A 105 15.45 -29.06 11.34
N ILE A 106 14.18 -29.00 10.94
CA ILE A 106 13.41 -30.13 10.40
C ILE A 106 13.54 -30.22 8.87
N ALA A 107 13.39 -29.10 8.16
CA ALA A 107 13.39 -29.11 6.69
C ALA A 107 14.80 -29.14 6.09
N GLY A 108 15.82 -28.66 6.82
CA GLY A 108 17.19 -28.60 6.31
C GLY A 108 17.35 -27.77 5.03
N VAL A 109 16.36 -26.96 4.68
CA VAL A 109 16.37 -26.01 3.55
C VAL A 109 15.72 -24.72 4.03
N ALA A 110 16.38 -23.59 3.78
CA ALA A 110 15.90 -22.25 4.10
C ALA A 110 15.80 -21.40 2.83
N ASP A 111 15.02 -20.32 2.89
CA ASP A 111 14.87 -19.44 1.73
C ASP A 111 16.04 -18.46 1.63
N GLY A 112 16.43 -18.18 0.39
CA GLY A 112 17.31 -17.07 0.01
C GLY A 112 16.52 -15.94 -0.67
N ALA A 113 17.23 -15.11 -1.44
CA ALA A 113 16.67 -14.01 -2.22
C ALA A 113 15.84 -14.49 -3.44
N GLY A 114 15.13 -13.58 -4.10
CA GLY A 114 14.41 -13.87 -5.36
C GLY A 114 13.02 -14.48 -5.18
N TRP A 115 12.49 -14.53 -3.95
CA TRP A 115 11.12 -14.95 -3.64
C TRP A 115 10.29 -13.78 -3.12
N TYR A 116 9.11 -13.56 -3.71
CA TYR A 116 8.10 -12.68 -3.16
C TYR A 116 7.51 -13.28 -1.87
N GLY A 117 6.72 -12.46 -1.16
CA GLY A 117 5.93 -12.92 -0.02
C GLY A 117 4.97 -14.07 -0.37
N PRO A 118 4.42 -14.76 0.64
CA PRO A 118 3.54 -15.90 0.41
C PRO A 118 2.20 -15.46 -0.17
N GLU A 119 1.67 -16.29 -1.04
CA GLU A 119 0.38 -16.12 -1.69
C GLU A 119 -0.51 -17.34 -1.44
N ARG A 120 -1.82 -17.14 -1.52
CA ARG A 120 -2.81 -18.19 -1.24
C ARG A 120 -3.37 -18.79 -2.52
N ILE A 121 -3.53 -20.11 -2.52
CA ILE A 121 -4.33 -20.84 -3.50
C ILE A 121 -5.23 -21.85 -2.78
N GLY A 122 -6.54 -21.62 -2.82
CA GLY A 122 -7.50 -22.39 -2.03
C GLY A 122 -7.16 -22.39 -0.54
N ARG A 123 -6.83 -23.57 0.01
CA ARG A 123 -6.36 -23.75 1.40
C ARG A 123 -4.83 -23.80 1.55
N GLY A 124 -4.09 -23.80 0.43
CA GLY A 124 -2.63 -23.87 0.42
C GLY A 124 -1.96 -22.51 0.26
N TRP A 125 -0.65 -22.51 0.47
CA TRP A 125 0.24 -21.37 0.30
C TRP A 125 1.33 -21.71 -0.70
N PHE A 126 1.78 -20.70 -1.45
CA PHE A 126 2.91 -20.77 -2.37
C PHE A 126 3.71 -19.48 -2.31
N ARG A 127 4.89 -19.45 -2.94
CA ARG A 127 5.67 -18.22 -3.13
C ARG A 127 6.10 -18.09 -4.57
N GLN A 128 5.89 -16.92 -5.12
CA GLN A 128 6.29 -16.61 -6.48
C GLN A 128 7.77 -16.19 -6.49
N SER A 129 8.55 -16.61 -7.49
CA SER A 129 9.89 -16.06 -7.74
C SER A 129 9.84 -14.92 -8.76
N ASP A 130 10.91 -14.14 -8.83
CA ASP A 130 11.14 -13.14 -9.89
C ASP A 130 11.82 -13.73 -11.15
N GLY A 131 11.92 -15.06 -11.23
CA GLY A 131 12.68 -15.79 -12.25
C GLY A 131 13.93 -16.45 -11.71
N ASN A 132 14.45 -16.05 -10.55
CA ASN A 132 15.64 -16.63 -9.96
C ASN A 132 15.53 -16.75 -8.42
N GLY A 133 14.80 -17.77 -7.96
CA GLY A 133 14.56 -17.99 -6.54
C GLY A 133 15.68 -18.81 -5.87
N ALA A 134 16.37 -18.22 -4.89
CA ALA A 134 17.46 -18.87 -4.16
C ALA A 134 16.97 -19.67 -2.95
N LEU A 135 17.57 -20.83 -2.70
CA LEU A 135 17.35 -21.69 -1.54
C LEU A 135 18.70 -22.04 -0.91
N VAL A 136 18.78 -22.05 0.41
CA VAL A 136 19.97 -22.46 1.16
C VAL A 136 19.76 -23.87 1.70
N VAL A 137 20.53 -24.84 1.21
CA VAL A 137 20.34 -26.26 1.54
C VAL A 137 21.34 -26.70 2.61
N HIS A 138 20.87 -26.93 3.83
CA HIS A 138 21.66 -27.38 4.99
C HIS A 138 21.68 -28.91 5.19
N THR A 139 20.92 -29.66 4.40
CA THR A 139 20.88 -31.13 4.43
C THR A 139 21.81 -31.76 3.39
N ALA A 140 22.40 -32.91 3.70
CA ALA A 140 23.15 -33.72 2.74
C ALA A 140 22.26 -34.74 2.00
N ARG A 141 20.99 -34.85 2.38
CA ARG A 141 20.02 -35.77 1.78
C ARG A 141 19.52 -35.21 0.43
N PRO A 142 19.12 -36.07 -0.52
CA PRO A 142 18.45 -35.62 -1.73
C PRO A 142 17.20 -34.81 -1.38
N ILE A 143 16.95 -33.76 -2.16
CA ILE A 143 15.75 -32.93 -2.09
C ILE A 143 15.05 -32.87 -3.44
N ARG A 144 13.76 -32.55 -3.43
CA ARG A 144 13.01 -32.18 -4.63
C ARG A 144 12.08 -31.02 -4.33
N ILE A 145 11.79 -30.20 -5.32
CA ILE A 145 11.05 -28.95 -5.17
C ILE A 145 9.72 -29.07 -5.92
N TRP A 146 8.64 -28.55 -5.34
CA TRP A 146 7.33 -28.51 -5.99
C TRP A 146 7.12 -27.17 -6.66
N LEU A 147 7.00 -27.18 -7.99
CA LEU A 147 6.92 -25.98 -8.82
C LEU A 147 5.61 -25.94 -9.61
N SER A 148 5.07 -24.73 -9.80
CA SER A 148 3.90 -24.47 -10.67
C SER A 148 4.10 -23.16 -11.41
N ASP A 149 3.60 -23.05 -12.63
CA ASP A 149 3.51 -21.79 -13.35
C ASP A 149 2.23 -21.05 -12.95
N MET A 150 2.34 -20.23 -11.91
CA MET A 150 1.24 -19.46 -11.36
C MET A 150 0.97 -18.14 -12.09
N ARG A 151 1.72 -17.85 -13.17
CA ARG A 151 1.61 -16.58 -13.90
C ARG A 151 0.25 -16.45 -14.57
N PRO A 152 -0.33 -15.23 -14.62
CA PRO A 152 -1.59 -15.00 -15.34
C PRO A 152 -1.51 -15.35 -16.83
N SER A 153 -0.34 -15.18 -17.45
CA SER A 153 -0.04 -15.45 -18.86
C SER A 153 0.36 -16.91 -19.15
N ALA A 154 0.38 -17.79 -18.14
CA ALA A 154 0.83 -19.16 -18.30
C ALA A 154 -0.05 -19.91 -19.32
N GLY A 155 0.59 -20.49 -20.34
CA GLY A 155 -0.08 -21.35 -21.32
C GLY A 155 -0.39 -22.76 -20.77
N ALA A 156 -1.03 -23.59 -21.59
CA ALA A 156 -1.41 -24.95 -21.21
C ALA A 156 -0.24 -25.95 -21.13
N GLU A 157 0.96 -25.57 -21.59
CA GLU A 157 2.11 -26.48 -21.75
C GLU A 157 3.08 -26.49 -20.57
N GLY A 158 2.79 -25.73 -19.51
CA GLY A 158 3.70 -25.57 -18.37
C GLY A 158 4.95 -24.77 -18.73
N SER A 159 5.89 -24.67 -17.78
CA SER A 159 7.07 -23.81 -17.96
C SER A 159 8.38 -24.47 -17.58
N VAL A 160 9.41 -24.19 -18.37
CA VAL A 160 10.73 -24.77 -18.18
C VAL A 160 11.40 -24.18 -16.94
N TYR A 161 11.97 -25.06 -16.12
CA TYR A 161 12.81 -24.70 -14.99
C TYR A 161 14.20 -25.32 -15.09
N ARG A 162 15.18 -24.65 -14.47
CA ARG A 162 16.50 -25.20 -14.16
C ARG A 162 16.81 -24.95 -12.70
N VAL A 163 17.25 -25.99 -12.01
CA VAL A 163 17.78 -25.89 -10.66
C VAL A 163 19.29 -25.93 -10.78
N VAL A 164 19.98 -24.87 -10.36
CA VAL A 164 21.44 -24.75 -10.52
C VAL A 164 22.13 -24.46 -9.19
N ASP A 165 23.41 -24.80 -9.08
CA ASP A 165 24.24 -24.40 -7.94
C ASP A 165 24.86 -22.99 -8.09
N GLU A 166 25.67 -22.57 -7.12
CA GLU A 166 26.43 -21.30 -7.11
C GLU A 166 27.35 -21.11 -8.32
N ARG A 167 27.71 -22.19 -9.03
CA ARG A 167 28.58 -22.17 -10.22
C ARG A 167 27.78 -22.37 -11.51
N SER A 168 26.45 -22.28 -11.43
CA SER A 168 25.52 -22.52 -12.55
C SER A 168 25.52 -23.95 -13.10
N ASN A 169 26.00 -24.95 -12.33
CA ASN A 169 25.86 -26.35 -12.73
C ASN A 169 24.42 -26.81 -12.55
N VAL A 170 23.86 -27.48 -13.57
CA VAL A 170 22.47 -27.95 -13.53
C VAL A 170 22.35 -29.19 -12.62
N LEU A 171 21.57 -29.06 -11.55
CA LEU A 171 21.26 -30.11 -10.60
C LEU A 171 19.96 -30.85 -10.96
N ALA A 172 18.99 -30.13 -11.52
CA ALA A 172 17.73 -30.68 -12.05
C ALA A 172 17.15 -29.73 -13.12
N GLY A 173 16.35 -30.26 -14.03
CA GLY A 173 15.63 -29.46 -15.01
C GLY A 173 14.40 -30.19 -15.53
N GLY A 174 13.45 -29.45 -16.07
CA GLY A 174 12.22 -30.02 -16.60
C GLY A 174 11.17 -28.96 -16.87
N VAL A 175 9.91 -29.41 -16.96
CA VAL A 175 8.73 -28.56 -17.16
C VAL A 175 7.85 -28.67 -15.91
N CYS A 176 7.47 -27.54 -15.32
CA CYS A 176 6.55 -27.51 -14.19
C CYS A 176 5.09 -27.58 -14.66
N GLY A 177 4.18 -27.91 -13.75
CA GLY A 177 2.74 -27.89 -14.05
C GLY A 177 2.21 -26.48 -14.30
N VAL A 178 1.02 -26.43 -14.91
CA VAL A 178 0.26 -25.19 -15.16
C VAL A 178 -0.31 -24.59 -13.88
N ARG A 179 -0.98 -23.45 -13.99
CA ARG A 179 -1.49 -22.68 -12.84
C ARG A 179 -2.29 -23.53 -11.86
N GLY A 180 -1.76 -23.64 -10.64
CA GLY A 180 -2.35 -24.37 -9.53
C GLY A 180 -1.98 -25.86 -9.47
N GLN A 181 -1.35 -26.38 -10.53
CA GLN A 181 -0.81 -27.72 -10.57
C GLN A 181 0.67 -27.68 -10.19
N PHE A 182 0.97 -28.04 -8.95
CA PHE A 182 2.36 -28.18 -8.49
C PHE A 182 2.90 -29.56 -8.87
N THR A 183 4.00 -29.60 -9.61
CA THR A 183 4.71 -30.83 -9.97
C THR A 183 6.09 -30.87 -9.33
N PRO A 184 6.55 -32.05 -8.89
CA PRO A 184 7.85 -32.17 -8.25
C PRO A 184 8.98 -32.18 -9.28
N THR A 185 10.12 -31.59 -8.92
CA THR A 185 11.37 -31.81 -9.65
C THR A 185 11.87 -33.24 -9.50
N ALA A 186 12.81 -33.63 -10.35
CA ALA A 186 13.68 -34.77 -10.04
C ALA A 186 14.38 -34.57 -8.69
N TRP A 187 14.73 -35.68 -8.03
CA TRP A 187 15.56 -35.63 -6.83
C TRP A 187 16.98 -35.19 -7.19
N PHE A 188 17.51 -34.22 -6.43
CA PHE A 188 18.88 -33.75 -6.60
C PHE A 188 19.56 -33.55 -5.24
N ARG A 189 20.89 -33.43 -5.24
CA ARG A 189 21.68 -33.14 -4.03
C ARG A 189 22.36 -31.79 -4.19
N ALA A 190 22.39 -31.01 -3.11
CA ALA A 190 23.20 -29.81 -3.06
C ALA A 190 24.69 -30.19 -2.99
N PRO A 191 25.61 -29.39 -3.58
CA PRO A 191 27.04 -29.71 -3.61
C PRO A 191 27.68 -29.81 -2.22
N ARG A 192 27.19 -29.01 -1.27
CA ARG A 192 27.65 -28.98 0.13
C ARG A 192 26.52 -28.52 1.04
N ARG A 193 26.66 -28.76 2.35
CA ARG A 193 25.77 -28.16 3.34
C ARG A 193 25.96 -26.63 3.36
N GLY A 194 24.85 -25.91 3.43
CA GLY A 194 24.81 -24.45 3.33
C GLY A 194 25.06 -23.92 1.92
N ALA A 195 24.99 -24.76 0.88
CA ALA A 195 25.09 -24.28 -0.50
C ALA A 195 23.81 -23.53 -0.90
N HIS A 196 23.97 -22.47 -1.69
CA HIS A 196 22.88 -21.84 -2.39
C HIS A 196 22.54 -22.63 -3.66
N VAL A 197 21.26 -22.87 -3.86
CA VAL A 197 20.68 -23.47 -5.05
C VAL A 197 19.66 -22.49 -5.62
N TYR A 198 19.66 -22.32 -6.93
CA TYR A 198 18.82 -21.34 -7.61
C TYR A 198 17.80 -22.04 -8.51
N VAL A 199 16.52 -21.73 -8.29
CA VAL A 199 15.42 -22.15 -9.16
C VAL A 199 15.24 -21.06 -10.21
N GLN A 200 15.70 -21.36 -11.42
CA GLN A 200 15.68 -20.46 -12.56
C GLN A 200 14.55 -20.78 -13.52
N SER A 201 13.91 -19.74 -14.02
CA SER A 201 12.87 -19.81 -15.04
C SER A 201 12.80 -18.51 -15.82
N VAL A 202 12.26 -18.55 -17.04
CA VAL A 202 11.88 -17.33 -17.75
C VAL A 202 10.87 -16.58 -16.91
N ALA A 203 11.13 -15.31 -16.61
CA ALA A 203 10.19 -14.45 -15.94
C ALA A 203 9.53 -13.47 -16.92
N GLN A 204 8.28 -13.12 -16.64
CA GLN A 204 7.50 -12.21 -17.46
C GLN A 204 6.86 -11.15 -16.56
N ALA A 205 6.93 -9.90 -17.01
CA ALA A 205 6.13 -8.84 -16.40
C ALA A 205 4.65 -9.05 -16.78
N GLY A 206 3.73 -8.64 -15.92
CA GLY A 206 2.31 -8.58 -16.28
C GLY A 206 2.11 -7.73 -17.54
N SER A 207 1.47 -8.30 -18.57
CA SER A 207 1.32 -7.66 -19.89
C SER A 207 0.14 -6.68 -19.97
N ALA A 208 -0.88 -6.83 -19.12
CA ALA A 208 -1.99 -5.90 -18.95
C ALA A 208 -2.76 -6.23 -17.67
N GLY A 209 -2.74 -5.34 -16.67
CA GLY A 209 -3.46 -5.51 -15.40
C GLY A 209 -2.74 -4.84 -14.22
N PRO A 210 -3.26 -4.98 -12.99
CA PRO A 210 -2.63 -4.45 -11.77
C PRO A 210 -1.33 -5.18 -11.38
N GLU A 211 -1.02 -6.30 -12.05
CA GLU A 211 0.19 -7.08 -11.80
C GLU A 211 1.41 -6.36 -12.37
N SER A 212 2.23 -5.82 -11.46
CA SER A 212 3.40 -5.00 -11.78
C SER A 212 4.73 -5.72 -11.50
N ARG A 213 4.68 -6.94 -10.95
CA ARG A 213 5.84 -7.74 -10.62
C ARG A 213 6.38 -8.49 -11.84
N LEU A 214 7.69 -8.73 -11.84
CA LEU A 214 8.33 -9.69 -12.74
C LEU A 214 8.12 -11.10 -12.19
N LEU A 215 7.32 -11.94 -12.84
CA LEU A 215 6.97 -13.25 -12.28
C LEU A 215 7.69 -14.39 -12.99
N GLY A 216 8.40 -15.22 -12.23
CA GLY A 216 8.98 -16.50 -12.62
C GLY A 216 8.08 -17.69 -12.27
N LEU A 217 8.65 -18.77 -11.74
CA LEU A 217 7.90 -19.92 -11.23
C LEU A 217 7.56 -19.80 -9.75
N SER A 218 6.52 -20.53 -9.34
CA SER A 218 6.05 -20.60 -7.98
C SER A 218 6.56 -21.82 -7.23
N LEU A 219 7.04 -21.61 -6.02
CA LEU A 219 7.44 -22.63 -5.07
C LEU A 219 6.27 -22.98 -4.16
N GLY A 220 5.78 -24.21 -4.31
CA GLY A 220 4.71 -24.76 -3.49
C GLY A 220 5.24 -25.49 -2.26
N GLY A 221 6.43 -26.08 -2.34
CA GLY A 221 6.98 -26.94 -1.29
C GLY A 221 8.36 -27.50 -1.61
N ILE A 222 8.98 -28.10 -0.60
CA ILE A 222 10.28 -28.76 -0.73
C ILE A 222 10.14 -30.10 -0.02
N GLU A 223 10.67 -31.18 -0.57
CA GLU A 223 10.74 -32.47 0.12
C GLU A 223 12.18 -32.88 0.33
N VAL A 224 12.43 -33.54 1.47
CA VAL A 224 13.72 -34.15 1.81
C VAL A 224 13.56 -35.65 1.92
N ALA A 225 14.38 -36.40 1.19
CA ALA A 225 14.30 -37.86 1.16
C ALA A 225 14.51 -38.45 2.57
N GLY A 226 13.68 -39.43 2.94
CA GLY A 226 13.85 -40.18 4.20
C GLY A 226 13.53 -39.39 5.49
N LEU A 227 12.80 -38.28 5.39
CA LEU A 227 12.44 -37.44 6.55
C LEU A 227 10.92 -37.36 6.72
N THR A 228 10.33 -38.35 7.41
CA THR A 228 8.88 -38.42 7.71
C THR A 228 8.39 -37.22 8.54
N ALA A 229 9.23 -36.71 9.44
CA ALA A 229 8.94 -35.49 10.21
C ALA A 229 8.72 -34.25 9.31
N HIS A 230 9.37 -34.19 8.14
CA HIS A 230 9.19 -33.12 7.17
C HIS A 230 7.83 -33.21 6.46
N ARG A 231 7.38 -34.43 6.11
CA ARG A 231 6.03 -34.65 5.57
C ARG A 231 4.93 -34.29 6.57
N MET A 232 5.15 -34.59 7.86
CA MET A 232 4.27 -34.14 8.94
C MET A 232 4.28 -32.61 9.11
N TRP A 233 5.46 -31.99 9.07
CA TRP A 233 5.60 -30.53 9.14
C TRP A 233 4.90 -29.82 7.97
N GLU A 234 5.05 -30.31 6.74
CA GLU A 234 4.31 -29.77 5.59
C GLU A 234 2.80 -29.94 5.75
N ALA A 235 2.33 -31.07 6.27
CA ALA A 235 0.92 -31.29 6.53
C ALA A 235 0.38 -30.31 7.60
N ILE A 236 1.14 -30.07 8.66
CA ILE A 236 0.75 -29.19 9.78
C ILE A 236 0.81 -27.70 9.36
N SER A 237 1.90 -27.28 8.73
CA SER A 237 2.11 -25.88 8.31
C SER A 237 1.14 -25.44 7.20
N ARG A 238 0.68 -26.36 6.33
CA ARG A 238 -0.29 -26.06 5.27
C ARG A 238 -1.75 -26.22 5.66
N ARG A 239 -2.11 -27.15 6.55
CA ARG A 239 -3.52 -27.44 6.90
C ARG A 239 -3.98 -26.91 8.26
N LEU A 240 -3.11 -26.87 9.27
CA LEU A 240 -3.55 -26.70 10.67
C LEU A 240 -3.15 -25.36 11.29
N LEU A 241 -2.08 -24.70 10.80
CA LEU A 241 -1.60 -23.43 11.37
C LEU A 241 -1.28 -22.37 10.29
N PRO A 242 -2.29 -21.78 9.63
CA PRO A 242 -2.09 -20.69 8.66
C PRO A 242 -1.33 -19.49 9.24
N ALA A 243 -1.44 -19.28 10.56
CA ALA A 243 -0.71 -18.25 11.30
C ALA A 243 0.81 -18.48 11.35
N VAL A 244 1.29 -19.72 11.27
CA VAL A 244 2.73 -20.03 11.25
C VAL A 244 3.32 -19.80 9.87
N GLY A 245 2.60 -20.15 8.80
CA GLY A 245 3.01 -19.82 7.42
C GLY A 245 3.07 -18.31 7.18
N SER A 246 2.07 -17.56 7.66
CA SER A 246 2.08 -16.09 7.60
C SER A 246 3.15 -15.48 8.53
N ALA A 247 3.43 -16.07 9.69
CA ALA A 247 4.51 -15.64 10.58
C ALA A 247 5.89 -15.81 9.92
N LEU A 248 6.17 -16.96 9.29
CA LEU A 248 7.42 -17.22 8.56
C LEU A 248 7.67 -16.21 7.42
N ALA A 249 6.60 -15.82 6.73
CA ALA A 249 6.62 -14.80 5.70
C ALA A 249 6.84 -13.36 6.19
N ARG A 250 6.45 -13.07 7.44
CA ARG A 250 6.69 -11.78 8.10
C ARG A 250 8.16 -11.56 8.49
N ARG A 251 9.08 -12.45 8.10
CA ARG A 251 10.54 -12.23 8.20
C ARG A 251 10.97 -10.89 7.57
N GLN A 252 10.27 -10.42 6.54
CA GLN A 252 10.49 -9.11 5.93
C GLN A 252 10.08 -7.94 6.85
N VAL A 253 9.07 -8.11 7.72
CA VAL A 253 8.56 -7.05 8.62
C VAL A 253 9.53 -6.73 9.77
N ALA A 254 10.33 -7.70 10.19
CA ALA A 254 11.28 -7.52 11.29
C ALA A 254 12.41 -6.51 10.97
N ASP A 255 12.65 -6.19 9.70
CA ASP A 255 13.74 -5.31 9.28
C ASP A 255 13.31 -3.89 8.86
N TYR A 256 12.03 -3.52 9.03
CA TYR A 256 11.58 -2.15 8.71
C TYR A 256 12.32 -1.07 9.47
N ALA A 257 12.69 -1.32 10.73
CA ALA A 257 13.49 -0.38 11.50
C ALA A 257 14.84 -0.07 10.82
N ARG A 258 15.51 -1.09 10.29
CA ARG A 258 16.78 -0.95 9.57
C ARG A 258 16.54 -0.23 8.24
N VAL A 259 15.49 -0.61 7.52
CA VAL A 259 15.10 0.04 6.27
C VAL A 259 14.86 1.53 6.49
N TYR A 260 14.04 1.94 7.46
CA TYR A 260 13.82 3.36 7.76
C TYR A 260 15.11 4.09 8.11
N ARG A 261 15.98 3.49 8.95
CA ARG A 261 17.26 4.09 9.36
C ARG A 261 18.30 4.16 8.24
N SER A 262 18.11 3.41 7.15
CA SER A 262 19.01 3.51 6.00
C SER A 262 18.82 4.80 5.20
N TYR A 263 17.64 5.43 5.27
CA TYR A 263 17.38 6.70 4.58
C TYR A 263 17.97 7.87 5.36
N ALA A 264 18.49 8.87 4.62
CA ALA A 264 18.93 10.11 5.23
C ALA A 264 17.76 10.89 5.86
N ALA A 265 16.57 10.82 5.24
CA ALA A 265 15.34 11.33 5.83
C ALA A 265 14.13 10.42 5.56
N VAL A 266 13.24 10.30 6.55
CA VAL A 266 11.91 9.71 6.38
C VAL A 266 10.88 10.80 6.63
N SER A 267 10.03 11.10 5.65
CA SER A 267 9.05 12.18 5.71
C SER A 267 7.63 11.62 5.73
N PRO A 268 6.95 11.62 6.89
CA PRO A 268 5.56 11.20 7.00
C PRO A 268 4.60 12.19 6.35
N ASN A 269 3.52 11.68 5.75
CA ASN A 269 2.52 12.50 5.05
C ASN A 269 1.52 13.23 5.97
N SER A 270 1.57 13.00 7.28
CA SER A 270 0.65 13.58 8.25
C SER A 270 1.20 13.47 9.67
N ALA A 271 0.66 14.28 10.59
CA ALA A 271 0.97 14.17 12.01
C ALA A 271 0.57 12.80 12.60
N TYR A 272 -0.52 12.19 12.10
CA TYR A 272 -0.96 10.86 12.53
C TYR A 272 0.05 9.77 12.13
N THR A 273 0.52 9.82 10.89
CA THR A 273 1.56 8.92 10.40
C THR A 273 2.88 9.13 11.16
N ALA A 274 3.27 10.38 11.43
CA ALA A 274 4.46 10.70 12.21
C ALA A 274 4.40 10.13 13.64
N TYR A 275 3.25 10.25 14.30
CA TYR A 275 3.03 9.68 15.64
C TYR A 275 3.27 8.17 15.66
N TRP A 276 2.69 7.43 14.71
CA TRP A 276 2.86 5.97 14.65
C TRP A 276 4.26 5.55 14.21
N LEU A 277 4.88 6.30 13.31
CA LEU A 277 6.26 6.09 12.87
C LEU A 277 7.23 6.21 14.06
N LYS A 278 7.08 7.27 14.87
CA LYS A 278 7.85 7.44 16.12
C LYS A 278 7.54 6.33 17.13
N ARG A 279 6.25 6.06 17.38
CA ARG A 279 5.80 5.09 18.39
C ARG A 279 6.26 3.66 18.12
N TRP A 280 6.23 3.21 16.87
CA TRP A 280 6.56 1.83 16.53
C TRP A 280 8.05 1.62 16.23
N TRP A 281 8.66 2.57 15.53
CA TRP A 281 9.98 2.43 14.94
C TRP A 281 11.04 3.38 15.53
N GLY A 282 10.63 4.35 16.35
CA GLY A 282 11.53 5.34 16.93
C GLY A 282 12.10 6.31 15.90
N ILE A 283 11.39 6.52 14.79
CA ILE A 283 11.82 7.38 13.69
C ILE A 283 11.08 8.71 13.79
N ASP A 284 11.82 9.79 13.97
CA ASP A 284 11.32 11.15 13.91
C ASP A 284 11.53 11.69 12.49
N GLY A 285 10.43 12.06 11.84
CA GLY A 285 10.42 12.49 10.44
C GLY A 285 9.74 13.83 10.25
N HIS A 286 10.29 14.69 9.38
CA HIS A 286 9.66 15.95 9.03
C HIS A 286 8.38 15.69 8.23
N VAL A 287 7.24 16.09 8.78
CA VAL A 287 5.94 15.93 8.11
C VAL A 287 5.93 16.75 6.83
N ILE A 288 5.52 16.17 5.71
CA ILE A 288 5.17 16.88 4.48
C ILE A 288 3.79 16.38 4.05
N GLU A 289 2.75 17.16 4.36
CA GLU A 289 1.40 16.89 3.91
C GLU A 289 1.31 16.89 2.39
N PRO A 290 0.56 15.96 1.77
CA PRO A 290 0.41 15.93 0.32
C PRO A 290 -0.28 17.20 -0.20
N PRO A 291 -0.03 17.58 -1.47
CA PRO A 291 -0.66 18.74 -2.07
C PRO A 291 -2.16 18.50 -2.24
N VAL A 292 -2.97 19.47 -1.84
CA VAL A 292 -4.43 19.45 -1.94
C VAL A 292 -4.85 20.34 -3.09
N VAL A 293 -5.52 19.73 -4.08
CA VAL A 293 -6.04 20.43 -5.25
C VAL A 293 -7.50 20.77 -5.00
N ALA A 294 -7.86 22.04 -5.15
CA ALA A 294 -9.25 22.47 -5.05
C ALA A 294 -10.04 21.90 -6.25
N PRO A 295 -11.31 21.51 -6.06
CA PRO A 295 -12.15 21.05 -7.16
C PRO A 295 -12.32 22.15 -8.21
N GLN A 296 -12.26 21.76 -9.49
CA GLN A 296 -12.49 22.66 -10.61
C GLN A 296 -14.00 22.99 -10.75
N GLY A 297 -14.33 24.22 -11.13
CA GLY A 297 -15.72 24.60 -11.45
C GLY A 297 -16.56 25.20 -10.31
N GLY A 298 -16.00 26.11 -9.51
CA GLY A 298 -16.67 26.77 -8.37
C GLY A 298 -17.75 27.81 -8.70
N GLY A 299 -18.43 27.71 -9.85
CA GLY A 299 -19.41 28.70 -10.31
C GLY A 299 -20.88 28.34 -10.08
N GLU A 300 -21.22 27.05 -9.95
CA GLU A 300 -22.61 26.61 -9.76
C GLU A 300 -23.03 26.65 -8.29
N PRO A 301 -24.28 27.05 -7.98
CA PRO A 301 -24.82 26.96 -6.62
C PRO A 301 -24.76 25.51 -6.11
N ARG A 302 -24.30 25.33 -4.87
CA ARG A 302 -24.26 24.00 -4.23
C ARG A 302 -25.67 23.48 -4.00
N GLY A 303 -25.89 22.23 -4.37
CA GLY A 303 -27.13 21.51 -4.06
C GLY A 303 -27.15 21.02 -2.61
N PRO A 304 -28.33 20.64 -2.09
CA PRO A 304 -28.51 20.01 -0.77
C PRO A 304 -27.99 18.56 -0.77
N THR A 305 -26.68 18.40 -0.97
CA THR A 305 -26.02 17.11 -1.16
C THR A 305 -24.96 16.89 -0.08
N ILE A 306 -24.99 15.70 0.50
CA ILE A 306 -23.93 15.16 1.36
C ILE A 306 -23.07 14.24 0.49
N LEU A 307 -21.75 14.37 0.56
CA LEU A 307 -20.81 13.59 -0.25
C LEU A 307 -19.86 12.78 0.61
N THR A 308 -19.57 11.56 0.20
CA THR A 308 -18.39 10.81 0.63
C THR A 308 -17.65 10.26 -0.58
N ILE A 309 -16.33 10.34 -0.55
CA ILE A 309 -15.48 9.77 -1.60
C ILE A 309 -14.49 8.78 -1.01
N GLY A 310 -14.48 7.57 -1.55
CA GLY A 310 -13.45 6.60 -1.27
C GLY A 310 -13.84 5.18 -1.69
N ARG A 311 -12.81 4.36 -1.92
CA ARG A 311 -12.93 3.01 -2.47
C ARG A 311 -13.94 2.15 -1.70
N PHE A 312 -14.81 1.44 -2.41
CA PHE A 312 -15.71 0.42 -1.87
C PHE A 312 -14.94 -0.89 -1.66
N PHE A 313 -14.51 -1.15 -0.43
CA PHE A 313 -13.78 -2.38 -0.07
C PHE A 313 -13.95 -2.75 1.41
N ARG A 314 -13.76 -4.04 1.74
CA ARG A 314 -13.74 -4.56 3.12
C ARG A 314 -12.32 -4.75 3.66
N GLY A 315 -12.17 -4.55 4.97
CA GLY A 315 -10.88 -4.62 5.69
C GLY A 315 -10.10 -3.30 5.64
N GLY A 316 -8.91 -3.28 6.27
CA GLY A 316 -8.02 -2.11 6.28
C GLY A 316 -8.71 -0.79 6.68
N HIS A 317 -8.33 0.31 6.03
CA HIS A 317 -8.93 1.63 6.20
C HIS A 317 -10.23 1.81 5.38
N SER A 318 -11.15 0.85 5.49
CA SER A 318 -12.47 0.96 4.86
C SER A 318 -13.17 2.26 5.29
N LYS A 319 -13.90 2.89 4.37
CA LYS A 319 -14.56 4.18 4.63
C LYS A 319 -15.84 4.07 5.44
N LYS A 320 -16.27 2.85 5.81
CA LYS A 320 -17.47 2.58 6.62
C LYS A 320 -18.73 3.19 5.97
N HIS A 321 -18.91 2.97 4.67
CA HIS A 321 -20.05 3.46 3.89
C HIS A 321 -21.38 3.01 4.48
N ASP A 322 -21.43 1.79 5.01
CA ASP A 322 -22.59 1.20 5.69
C ASP A 322 -23.07 2.05 6.88
N VAL A 323 -22.15 2.53 7.72
CA VAL A 323 -22.45 3.41 8.87
C VAL A 323 -23.08 4.71 8.40
N MET A 324 -22.50 5.32 7.36
CA MET A 324 -23.00 6.58 6.79
C MET A 324 -24.37 6.41 6.12
N VAL A 325 -24.56 5.34 5.35
CA VAL A 325 -25.87 5.01 4.75
C VAL A 325 -26.92 4.81 5.85
N GLY A 326 -26.59 4.06 6.91
CA GLY A 326 -27.48 3.88 8.06
C GLY A 326 -27.85 5.19 8.75
N ALA A 327 -26.88 6.09 8.95
CA ALA A 327 -27.13 7.41 9.53
C ALA A 327 -28.06 8.27 8.65
N PHE A 328 -27.84 8.30 7.34
CA PHE A 328 -28.68 9.07 6.42
C PHE A 328 -30.11 8.53 6.35
N ARG A 329 -30.29 7.21 6.34
CA ARG A 329 -31.62 6.58 6.41
C ARG A 329 -32.40 7.03 7.62
N ARG A 330 -31.76 6.99 8.80
CA ARG A 330 -32.37 7.49 10.05
C ARG A 330 -32.80 8.95 9.94
N MET A 331 -32.03 9.80 9.27
CA MET A 331 -32.42 11.20 9.03
C MET A 331 -33.66 11.28 8.13
N CYS A 332 -33.74 10.49 7.05
CA CYS A 332 -34.90 10.45 6.16
C CYS A 332 -36.17 9.91 6.86
N ASP A 333 -36.02 8.85 7.65
CA ASP A 333 -37.11 8.25 8.44
C ASP A 333 -37.62 9.25 9.48
N ALA A 334 -36.72 10.07 10.05
CA ALA A 334 -37.05 11.18 10.95
C ALA A 334 -37.55 12.45 10.22
N GLY A 335 -37.81 12.39 8.91
CA GLY A 335 -38.45 13.47 8.16
C GLY A 335 -37.53 14.39 7.35
N LEU A 336 -36.24 14.07 7.17
CA LEU A 336 -35.38 14.81 6.22
C LEU A 336 -35.96 14.70 4.80
N ARG A 337 -36.14 15.84 4.13
CA ARG A 337 -36.63 15.95 2.75
C ARG A 337 -35.73 16.89 1.94
N GLY A 338 -35.68 16.69 0.63
CA GLY A 338 -34.95 17.55 -0.32
C GLY A 338 -33.43 17.37 -0.33
N TRP A 339 -32.85 16.57 0.56
CA TRP A 339 -31.41 16.28 0.59
C TRP A 339 -31.08 14.93 -0.06
N ARG A 340 -29.91 14.84 -0.67
CA ARG A 340 -29.35 13.60 -1.24
C ARG A 340 -28.05 13.22 -0.56
N PHE A 341 -27.77 11.92 -0.48
CA PHE A 341 -26.47 11.42 -0.05
C PHE A 341 -25.78 10.69 -1.21
N VAL A 342 -24.55 11.10 -1.53
CA VAL A 342 -23.81 10.58 -2.68
C VAL A 342 -22.54 9.88 -2.20
N LEU A 343 -22.35 8.64 -2.64
CA LEU A 343 -21.14 7.85 -2.41
C LEU A 343 -20.44 7.61 -3.75
N ALA A 344 -19.18 8.01 -3.86
CA ALA A 344 -18.38 7.77 -5.06
C ALA A 344 -17.02 7.15 -4.72
N GLY A 345 -16.50 6.29 -5.60
CA GLY A 345 -15.16 5.75 -5.45
C GLY A 345 -14.94 4.45 -6.20
N GLY A 346 -13.67 4.07 -6.35
CA GLY A 346 -13.31 2.83 -7.02
C GLY A 346 -13.80 1.58 -6.28
N VAL A 347 -13.93 0.45 -6.97
CA VAL A 347 -14.34 -0.82 -6.39
C VAL A 347 -13.11 -1.71 -6.20
N GLY A 348 -13.00 -2.36 -5.04
CA GLY A 348 -11.94 -3.33 -4.81
C GLY A 348 -12.09 -4.57 -5.72
N GLU A 349 -10.97 -5.17 -6.12
CA GLU A 349 -10.96 -6.27 -7.10
C GLU A 349 -11.38 -7.63 -6.50
N ARG A 350 -11.39 -7.75 -5.17
CA ARG A 350 -11.71 -9.01 -4.49
C ARG A 350 -13.21 -9.28 -4.55
N ALA A 351 -13.59 -10.57 -4.56
CA ALA A 351 -15.01 -10.96 -4.52
C ALA A 351 -15.74 -10.37 -3.30
N GLU A 352 -15.06 -10.29 -2.15
CA GLU A 352 -15.58 -9.67 -0.93
C GLU A 352 -15.84 -8.16 -1.08
N ASP A 353 -15.05 -7.46 -1.89
CA ASP A 353 -15.20 -6.03 -2.14
C ASP A 353 -16.41 -5.76 -3.04
N ARG A 354 -16.63 -6.59 -4.07
CA ARG A 354 -17.86 -6.56 -4.89
C ARG A 354 -19.10 -6.89 -4.06
N ALA A 355 -19.03 -7.89 -3.18
CA ALA A 355 -20.12 -8.24 -2.29
C ALA A 355 -20.43 -7.10 -1.30
N TYR A 356 -19.41 -6.37 -0.84
CA TYR A 356 -19.59 -5.18 -0.02
C TYR A 356 -20.32 -4.07 -0.77
N LEU A 357 -19.92 -3.74 -2.00
CA LEU A 357 -20.64 -2.77 -2.84
C LEU A 357 -22.11 -3.15 -3.00
N ALA A 358 -22.40 -4.42 -3.34
CA ALA A 358 -23.77 -4.90 -3.49
C ALA A 358 -24.59 -4.79 -2.19
N ALA A 359 -23.95 -4.96 -1.02
CA ALA A 359 -24.60 -4.71 0.26
C ALA A 359 -24.93 -3.22 0.47
N ILE A 360 -24.01 -2.31 0.12
CA ILE A 360 -24.25 -0.86 0.19
C ILE A 360 -25.39 -0.44 -0.74
N GLN A 361 -25.41 -0.93 -1.99
CA GLN A 361 -26.48 -0.64 -2.94
C GLN A 361 -27.84 -1.10 -2.43
N ARG A 362 -27.93 -2.32 -1.86
CA ARG A 362 -29.16 -2.80 -1.22
C ARG A 362 -29.58 -1.95 -0.03
N LEU A 363 -28.63 -1.53 0.82
CA LEU A 363 -28.92 -0.65 1.95
C LEU A 363 -29.43 0.72 1.51
N ALA A 364 -29.04 1.21 0.34
CA ALA A 364 -29.44 2.49 -0.24
C ALA A 364 -30.82 2.48 -0.90
N GLN A 365 -31.35 1.31 -1.28
CA GLN A 365 -32.65 1.20 -1.97
C GLN A 365 -33.80 1.83 -1.18
N GLY A 366 -34.61 2.63 -1.87
CA GLY A 366 -35.77 3.32 -1.29
C GLY A 366 -35.46 4.66 -0.60
N TYR A 367 -34.20 5.08 -0.57
CA TYR A 367 -33.76 6.36 0.01
C TYR A 367 -33.10 7.24 -1.06
N PRO A 368 -33.02 8.58 -0.87
CA PRO A 368 -32.35 9.49 -1.81
C PRO A 368 -30.82 9.38 -1.69
N ILE A 369 -30.30 8.20 -2.03
CA ILE A 369 -28.89 7.83 -1.92
C ILE A 369 -28.38 7.38 -3.29
N ASP A 370 -27.38 8.08 -3.81
CA ASP A 370 -26.72 7.75 -5.08
C ASP A 370 -25.39 7.06 -4.84
N VAL A 371 -25.17 5.92 -5.52
CA VAL A 371 -23.94 5.15 -5.44
C VAL A 371 -23.27 5.15 -6.82
N HIS A 372 -22.11 5.79 -6.93
CA HIS A 372 -21.30 5.87 -8.13
C HIS A 372 -20.02 5.02 -7.99
N PRO A 373 -20.09 3.70 -8.24
CA PRO A 373 -18.92 2.85 -8.32
C PRO A 373 -18.07 3.23 -9.52
N ASP A 374 -16.74 3.26 -9.33
CA ASP A 374 -15.75 3.54 -10.39
C ASP A 374 -16.05 4.83 -11.19
N ALA A 375 -16.57 5.85 -10.51
CA ALA A 375 -16.81 7.17 -11.09
C ALA A 375 -15.52 7.76 -11.68
N ASP A 376 -15.61 8.29 -12.90
CA ASP A 376 -14.51 9.01 -13.54
C ASP A 376 -14.21 10.35 -12.85
N ASP A 377 -13.07 10.95 -13.20
CA ASP A 377 -12.62 12.19 -12.57
C ASP A 377 -13.61 13.34 -12.81
N THR A 378 -14.18 13.45 -14.01
CA THR A 378 -15.19 14.47 -14.35
C THR A 378 -16.39 14.41 -13.40
N VAL A 379 -16.92 13.21 -13.15
CA VAL A 379 -18.01 13.00 -12.19
C VAL A 379 -17.57 13.37 -10.78
N VAL A 380 -16.38 12.94 -10.36
CA VAL A 380 -15.85 13.22 -9.02
C VAL A 380 -15.65 14.71 -8.78
N GLN A 381 -15.08 15.45 -9.73
CA GLN A 381 -14.88 16.90 -9.62
C GLN A 381 -16.21 17.63 -9.52
N ARG A 382 -17.19 17.28 -10.38
CA ARG A 382 -18.53 17.83 -10.34
C ARG A 382 -19.19 17.60 -8.98
N LEU A 383 -19.13 16.37 -8.46
CA LEU A 383 -19.71 16.03 -7.15
C LEU A 383 -19.08 16.87 -6.02
N ARG A 384 -17.76 17.07 -6.03
CA ARG A 384 -17.07 17.93 -5.05
C ARG A 384 -17.53 19.39 -5.14
N GLY A 385 -17.70 19.91 -6.36
CA GLY A 385 -18.19 21.27 -6.59
C GLY A 385 -19.64 21.48 -6.12
N GLN A 386 -20.51 20.51 -6.35
CA GLN A 386 -21.95 20.63 -6.11
C GLN A 386 -22.40 20.25 -4.69
N SER A 387 -21.52 19.66 -3.87
CA SER A 387 -21.89 19.18 -2.54
C SER A 387 -21.82 20.27 -1.47
N SER A 388 -22.72 20.17 -0.48
CA SER A 388 -22.86 21.13 0.62
C SER A 388 -22.25 20.64 1.94
N VAL A 389 -22.07 19.33 2.11
CA VAL A 389 -21.46 18.72 3.30
C VAL A 389 -20.63 17.51 2.86
N TYR A 390 -19.48 17.30 3.50
CA TYR A 390 -18.66 16.11 3.26
C TYR A 390 -18.64 15.20 4.49
N TRP A 391 -18.85 13.90 4.30
CA TRP A 391 -18.86 12.91 5.38
C TRP A 391 -17.64 11.99 5.31
N HIS A 392 -17.14 11.60 6.48
CA HIS A 392 -16.07 10.61 6.62
C HIS A 392 -16.24 9.79 7.89
N ALA A 393 -16.04 8.46 7.78
CA ALA A 393 -16.27 7.51 8.86
C ALA A 393 -15.14 6.48 9.07
N ALA A 394 -14.00 6.59 8.38
CA ALA A 394 -12.92 5.61 8.54
C ALA A 394 -12.35 5.64 9.97
N GLY A 395 -12.20 4.46 10.58
CA GLY A 395 -11.83 4.29 11.99
C GLY A 395 -13.02 4.13 12.95
N PHE A 396 -14.27 4.32 12.50
CA PHE A 396 -15.44 4.06 13.35
C PHE A 396 -15.49 2.59 13.81
N ALA A 397 -15.69 2.40 15.11
CA ALA A 397 -15.69 1.11 15.81
C ALA A 397 -14.36 0.33 15.69
N GLU A 398 -13.25 1.01 15.40
CA GLU A 398 -11.90 0.44 15.43
C GLU A 398 -11.14 0.88 16.68
N ASP A 399 -10.20 0.05 17.14
CA ASP A 399 -9.28 0.39 18.22
C ASP A 399 -8.01 1.00 17.63
N ALA A 400 -7.78 2.30 17.87
CA ALA A 400 -6.59 3.00 17.36
C ALA A 400 -5.28 2.44 17.95
N GLY A 401 -5.30 1.87 19.15
CA GLY A 401 -4.13 1.25 19.78
C GLY A 401 -3.69 -0.04 19.11
N ARG A 402 -4.65 -0.80 18.56
CA ARG A 402 -4.42 -2.12 17.94
C ARG A 402 -4.39 -2.07 16.41
N HIS A 403 -5.27 -1.28 15.81
CA HIS A 403 -5.49 -1.21 14.37
C HIS A 403 -5.45 0.22 13.82
N PRO A 404 -4.40 1.00 14.10
CA PRO A 404 -4.31 2.38 13.61
C PRO A 404 -4.27 2.48 12.08
N GLU A 405 -3.86 1.41 11.38
CA GLU A 405 -3.90 1.34 9.93
C GLU A 405 -5.32 1.39 9.35
N ARG A 406 -6.35 1.11 10.17
CA ARG A 406 -7.77 1.13 9.77
C ARG A 406 -8.41 2.52 9.87
N PHE A 407 -7.69 3.48 10.42
CA PHE A 407 -8.10 4.87 10.45
C PHE A 407 -7.68 5.57 9.16
N GLU A 408 -8.26 6.72 8.89
CA GLU A 408 -7.75 7.61 7.86
C GLU A 408 -6.37 8.15 8.25
N HIS A 409 -5.40 8.12 7.33
CA HIS A 409 -4.03 8.54 7.66
C HIS A 409 -3.84 10.03 7.49
N PHE A 410 -4.09 10.55 6.28
CA PHE A 410 -4.16 11.98 6.02
C PHE A 410 -5.59 12.43 5.72
N GLY A 411 -6.30 11.73 4.84
CA GLY A 411 -7.65 12.13 4.42
C GLY A 411 -7.66 13.11 3.25
N MET A 412 -7.01 12.75 2.15
CA MET A 412 -7.00 13.55 0.91
C MET A 412 -8.40 14.01 0.51
N ALA A 413 -9.36 13.09 0.47
CA ALA A 413 -10.73 13.43 0.05
C ALA A 413 -11.44 14.39 1.02
N VAL A 414 -11.12 14.34 2.32
CA VAL A 414 -11.58 15.33 3.30
C VAL A 414 -10.95 16.69 3.00
N ALA A 415 -9.63 16.74 2.84
CA ALA A 415 -8.90 17.98 2.60
C ALA A 415 -9.29 18.65 1.28
N GLU A 416 -9.52 17.89 0.21
CA GLU A 416 -10.02 18.39 -1.08
C GLU A 416 -11.45 18.94 -0.97
N ALA A 417 -12.31 18.32 -0.15
CA ALA A 417 -13.64 18.86 0.13
C ALA A 417 -13.54 20.19 0.90
N MET A 418 -12.65 20.26 1.90
CA MET A 418 -12.34 21.50 2.61
C MET A 418 -11.83 22.58 1.66
N ALA A 419 -10.91 22.26 0.74
CA ALA A 419 -10.38 23.18 -0.25
C ALA A 419 -11.47 23.72 -1.19
N GLY A 420 -12.45 22.87 -1.48
CA GLY A 420 -13.66 23.26 -2.18
C GLY A 420 -14.64 24.09 -1.34
N GLY A 421 -14.34 24.48 -0.11
CA GLY A 421 -15.25 25.22 0.76
C GLY A 421 -16.41 24.39 1.31
N VAL A 422 -16.28 23.06 1.31
CA VAL A 422 -17.30 22.14 1.85
C VAL A 422 -16.96 21.81 3.30
N PRO A 423 -17.86 22.08 4.27
CA PRO A 423 -17.62 21.73 5.66
C PRO A 423 -17.56 20.20 5.84
N PRO A 424 -16.49 19.66 6.43
CA PRO A 424 -16.37 18.23 6.67
C PRO A 424 -17.02 17.84 8.02
N VAL A 425 -17.67 16.68 8.05
CA VAL A 425 -18.20 16.01 9.24
C VAL A 425 -17.50 14.65 9.35
N VAL A 426 -16.47 14.60 10.19
CA VAL A 426 -15.50 13.48 10.20
C VAL A 426 -15.52 12.72 11.51
N TYR A 427 -15.20 11.43 11.46
CA TYR A 427 -14.97 10.66 12.67
C TYR A 427 -13.79 11.25 13.46
N ASP A 428 -13.90 11.32 14.80
CA ASP A 428 -12.90 11.91 15.69
C ASP A 428 -11.69 10.98 15.93
N GLY A 429 -11.00 10.63 14.85
CA GLY A 429 -9.82 9.78 14.85
C GLY A 429 -8.96 9.95 13.59
N GLY A 430 -7.80 9.27 13.56
CA GLY A 430 -6.90 9.30 12.42
C GLY A 430 -6.30 10.69 12.14
N GLY A 431 -5.87 10.88 10.89
CA GLY A 431 -5.37 12.14 10.33
C GLY A 431 -6.33 13.32 10.43
N PRO A 432 -7.59 13.19 10.01
CA PRO A 432 -8.55 14.31 10.02
C PRO A 432 -8.70 14.98 11.39
N ARG A 433 -8.54 14.24 12.49
CA ARG A 433 -8.56 14.81 13.85
C ARG A 433 -7.52 15.92 14.07
N ALA A 434 -6.38 15.88 13.38
CA ALA A 434 -5.31 16.85 13.55
C ALA A 434 -5.63 18.22 12.93
N TYR A 435 -6.48 18.28 11.90
CA TYR A 435 -6.75 19.52 11.16
C TYR A 435 -8.23 19.91 11.07
N VAL A 436 -9.17 19.01 11.34
CA VAL A 436 -10.60 19.35 11.48
C VAL A 436 -10.86 19.78 12.93
N ARG A 437 -10.82 21.08 13.17
CA ARG A 437 -11.09 21.73 14.45
C ARG A 437 -12.60 21.88 14.62
N HIS A 438 -13.12 21.16 15.62
CA HIS A 438 -14.56 21.01 15.86
C HIS A 438 -15.23 22.38 16.06
N ARG A 439 -16.28 22.67 15.27
CA ARG A 439 -17.05 23.92 15.24
C ARG A 439 -16.26 25.17 14.77
N GLU A 440 -15.02 25.01 14.34
CA GLU A 440 -14.22 26.08 13.75
C GLU A 440 -14.16 25.97 12.24
N ASN A 441 -13.77 24.81 11.72
CA ASN A 441 -13.58 24.56 10.28
C ASN A 441 -14.24 23.25 9.81
N GLY A 442 -15.06 22.64 10.66
CA GLY A 442 -15.74 21.38 10.43
C GLY A 442 -16.29 20.80 11.72
N LEU A 443 -16.92 19.62 11.63
CA LEU A 443 -17.51 18.92 12.77
C LEU A 443 -16.85 17.55 12.92
N ARG A 444 -16.77 17.10 14.17
CA ARG A 444 -16.17 15.83 14.57
C ARG A 444 -17.18 15.03 15.38
N TRP A 445 -17.30 13.74 15.10
CA TRP A 445 -18.26 12.85 15.75
C TRP A 445 -17.60 11.54 16.20
N ARG A 446 -18.18 10.90 17.22
CA ARG A 446 -17.73 9.60 17.75
C ARG A 446 -18.82 8.53 17.67
N THR A 447 -20.08 8.93 17.71
CA THR A 447 -21.24 8.03 17.62
C THR A 447 -22.06 8.33 16.37
N ALA A 448 -22.78 7.33 15.87
CA ALA A 448 -23.70 7.52 14.75
C ALA A 448 -24.79 8.57 15.06
N ASP A 449 -25.19 8.70 16.33
CA ASP A 449 -26.13 9.73 16.78
C ASP A 449 -25.56 11.13 16.62
N GLN A 450 -24.29 11.33 16.97
CA GLN A 450 -23.60 12.60 16.76
C GLN A 450 -23.46 12.93 15.26
N LEU A 451 -23.18 11.94 14.41
CA LEU A 451 -23.15 12.15 12.96
C LEU A 451 -24.49 12.69 12.45
N VAL A 452 -25.61 12.09 12.89
CA VAL A 452 -26.97 12.53 12.55
C VAL A 452 -27.24 13.95 13.08
N GLU A 453 -27.00 14.18 14.37
CA GLU A 453 -27.28 15.46 15.03
C GLU A 453 -26.49 16.62 14.40
N LEU A 454 -25.18 16.46 14.27
CA LEU A 454 -24.29 17.47 13.71
C LEU A 454 -24.60 17.75 12.25
N THR A 455 -24.98 16.72 11.49
CA THR A 455 -25.39 16.94 10.09
C THR A 455 -26.72 17.67 10.01
N LEU A 456 -27.69 17.37 10.87
CA LEU A 456 -28.96 18.10 10.89
C LEU A 456 -28.79 19.58 11.25
N GLN A 457 -27.81 19.92 12.10
CA GLN A 457 -27.43 21.32 12.35
C GLN A 457 -26.97 22.00 11.06
N LEU A 458 -26.06 21.36 10.32
CA LEU A 458 -25.61 21.87 9.02
C LEU A 458 -26.75 21.95 8.02
N VAL A 459 -27.64 20.97 7.94
CA VAL A 459 -28.79 20.98 7.03
C VAL A 459 -29.68 22.21 7.25
N ARG A 460 -29.93 22.57 8.52
CA ARG A 460 -30.85 23.65 8.93
C ARG A 460 -30.20 25.04 8.88
N ASP A 461 -28.91 25.14 9.13
CA ASP A 461 -28.20 26.41 9.24
C ASP A 461 -27.21 26.60 8.07
N ALA A 462 -27.68 27.30 7.04
CA ALA A 462 -26.88 27.60 5.85
C ALA A 462 -25.69 28.54 6.15
N GLU A 463 -25.83 29.42 7.13
CA GLU A 463 -24.77 30.37 7.50
C GLU A 463 -23.66 29.65 8.25
N LEU A 464 -24.01 28.73 9.16
CA LEU A 464 -23.05 27.83 9.80
C LEU A 464 -22.29 27.00 8.76
N ARG A 465 -23.00 26.39 7.79
CA ARG A 465 -22.34 25.64 6.70
C ARG A 465 -21.34 26.51 5.95
N ARG A 466 -21.75 27.71 5.54
CA ARG A 466 -20.91 28.65 4.80
C ARG A 466 -19.68 29.06 5.61
N ARG A 467 -19.86 29.45 6.87
CA ARG A 467 -18.79 29.84 7.79
C ARG A 467 -17.76 28.74 7.98
N LEU A 468 -18.20 27.52 8.30
CA LEU A 468 -17.31 26.37 8.46
C LEU A 468 -16.59 26.03 7.16
N GLY A 469 -17.30 26.04 6.03
CA GLY A 469 -16.73 25.79 4.70
C GLY A 469 -15.66 26.80 4.30
N THR A 470 -15.91 28.10 4.47
CA THR A 470 -14.92 29.16 4.22
C THR A 470 -13.69 28.97 5.09
N ARG A 471 -13.88 28.73 6.39
CA ARG A 471 -12.74 28.50 7.29
C ARG A 471 -11.95 27.23 6.93
N ALA A 472 -12.64 26.17 6.50
CA ALA A 472 -12.04 24.94 6.03
C ALA A 472 -11.14 25.19 4.81
N ALA A 473 -11.64 25.94 3.82
CA ALA A 473 -10.89 26.28 2.62
C ALA A 473 -9.62 27.07 2.96
N ASP A 474 -9.73 28.07 3.84
CA ASP A 474 -8.59 28.90 4.26
C ASP A 474 -7.50 28.10 4.98
N ASP A 475 -7.88 27.19 5.88
CA ASP A 475 -6.92 26.39 6.64
C ASP A 475 -6.10 25.45 5.71
N VAL A 476 -6.73 24.86 4.69
CA VAL A 476 -6.06 23.91 3.78
C VAL A 476 -5.29 24.57 2.63
N ARG A 477 -5.38 25.91 2.46
CA ARG A 477 -4.48 26.65 1.53
C ARG A 477 -3.00 26.43 1.85
N SER A 478 -2.70 26.07 3.10
CA SER A 478 -1.34 25.73 3.53
C SER A 478 -0.77 24.48 2.86
N TRP A 479 -1.62 23.66 2.24
CA TRP A 479 -1.26 22.46 1.49
C TRP A 479 -1.41 22.64 -0.02
N SER A 480 -1.29 23.87 -0.52
CA SER A 480 -1.23 24.10 -1.97
C SER A 480 -0.04 23.36 -2.60
N LEU A 481 -0.12 23.13 -3.91
CA LEU A 481 0.96 22.49 -4.65
C LEU A 481 2.28 23.24 -4.49
N GLU A 482 2.27 24.56 -4.58
CA GLU A 482 3.46 25.41 -4.49
C GLU A 482 4.14 25.27 -3.12
N ARG A 483 3.34 25.22 -2.04
CA ARG A 483 3.86 25.02 -0.67
C ARG A 483 4.41 23.61 -0.48
N TYR A 484 3.76 22.61 -1.06
CA TYR A 484 4.28 21.24 -1.07
C TYR A 484 5.63 21.17 -1.78
N GLU A 485 5.72 21.72 -3.00
CA GLU A 485 6.95 21.73 -3.79
C GLU A 485 8.09 22.44 -3.06
N ALA A 486 7.82 23.60 -2.45
CA ALA A 486 8.80 24.33 -1.65
C ALA A 486 9.35 23.50 -0.48
N ARG A 487 8.49 22.73 0.22
CA ARG A 487 8.90 21.87 1.34
C ARG A 487 9.69 20.65 0.89
N VAL A 488 9.29 20.02 -0.22
CA VAL A 488 10.05 18.92 -0.83
C VAL A 488 11.43 19.39 -1.25
N LEU A 489 11.51 20.55 -1.91
CA LEU A 489 12.77 21.14 -2.35
C LEU A 489 13.68 21.49 -1.17
N ALA A 490 13.11 22.06 -0.10
CA ALA A 490 13.86 22.36 1.13
C ALA A 490 14.42 21.09 1.77
N LEU A 491 13.62 20.03 1.90
CA LEU A 491 14.06 18.74 2.45
C LEU A 491 15.17 18.12 1.58
N ALA A 492 15.01 18.15 0.26
CA ALA A 492 15.99 17.61 -0.69
C ALA A 492 17.33 18.34 -0.60
N LYS A 493 17.32 19.68 -0.58
CA LYS A 493 18.54 20.50 -0.40
C LYS A 493 19.26 20.18 0.90
N HIS A 494 18.50 20.04 1.99
CA HIS A 494 19.05 19.68 3.30
C HIS A 494 19.69 18.27 3.29
N VAL A 495 19.01 17.27 2.73
CA VAL A 495 19.54 15.91 2.64
C VAL A 495 20.80 15.84 1.75
N LEU A 496 20.81 16.57 0.64
CA LEU A 496 21.99 16.66 -0.23
C LEU A 496 23.18 17.33 0.46
N SER A 497 22.96 18.43 1.21
CA SER A 497 24.04 19.12 1.92
C SER A 497 24.62 18.27 3.05
N GLU A 498 23.78 17.60 3.84
CA GLU A 498 24.24 16.69 4.90
C GLU A 498 25.01 15.49 4.34
N THR A 499 24.57 14.94 3.21
CA THR A 499 25.23 13.78 2.59
C THR A 499 26.62 14.17 2.07
N ARG A 500 26.76 15.34 1.43
CA ARG A 500 28.05 15.87 0.97
C ARG A 500 29.01 16.20 2.11
N ALA A 501 28.50 16.54 3.29
CA ALA A 501 29.30 16.86 4.47
C ALA A 501 29.79 15.62 5.25
N ARG A 502 29.25 14.43 5.00
CA ARG A 502 29.71 13.20 5.66
C ARG A 502 31.04 12.75 5.03
N PRO A 503 32.12 12.58 5.82
CA PRO A 503 33.36 12.03 5.30
C PRO A 503 33.11 10.61 4.79
N THR A 504 33.62 10.31 3.60
CA THR A 504 33.61 8.96 3.04
C THR A 504 34.25 8.01 4.07
N PRO A 505 33.58 6.93 4.51
CA PRO A 505 34.23 5.97 5.39
C PRO A 505 35.49 5.46 4.69
N ALA A 506 36.63 5.64 5.33
CA ALA A 506 37.90 5.13 4.84
C ALA A 506 37.74 3.63 4.56
N THR A 507 38.03 3.23 3.32
CA THR A 507 38.07 1.83 2.94
C THR A 507 39.02 1.10 3.90
N PRO A 508 38.58 0.06 4.63
CA PRO A 508 39.51 -0.73 5.42
C PRO A 508 40.55 -1.33 4.47
N ALA A 509 41.82 -1.05 4.76
CA ALA A 509 42.98 -1.50 4.00
C ALA A 509 43.15 -3.02 4.02
#